data_AF-A0A5K1AL27-F1
#
_entry.id   AF-A0A5K1AL27-F1
#
_cell.length_a   1.000
_cell.length_b   1.000
_cell.length_c   1.000
_cell.angle_alpha   90.00
_cell.angle_beta   90.00
_cell.angle_gamma   90.00
#
_symmetry.space_group_name_H-M   'P 1'
#
loop_
_entity.id
_entity.type
_entity.pdbx_description
1 polymer ?
#
loop_
_entity_poly.entity_id
_entity_poly.type
_entity_poly.pdbx_seq_one_letter_code
_entity_poly.pdbx_strand_id
1 'polypeptide(L)'
;TIAGAIVIGVLLHAGNHLACDFPRLVSSSDTDYLKIKDDFGGVKPTYMSLVKGIEGITGVLMVVFMFIAFVLATSWFRRNTLKLPWPCNRLTGFNAFWYSHHLLVLVYILLVIHGIFLYLAHKWYQKS
;
A
#
# COMPACT_ATOMS: atom_id res chain seq x y z
N THR A 1 18.54 4.04 10.82
CA THR A 1 18.23 3.07 9.75
C THR A 1 17.10 3.63 8.89
N ILE A 2 17.40 4.11 7.68
CA ILE A 2 16.39 4.75 6.79
C ILE A 2 15.22 3.79 6.53
N ALA A 3 15.50 2.52 6.29
CA ALA A 3 14.45 1.50 6.09
C ALA A 3 13.53 1.31 7.30
N GLY A 4 14.04 1.45 8.53
CA GLY A 4 13.23 1.37 9.74
C GLY A 4 12.24 2.53 9.86
N ALA A 5 12.66 3.75 9.50
CA ALA A 5 11.79 4.92 9.44
C ALA A 5 10.68 4.76 8.39
N ILE A 6 11.01 4.18 7.23
CA ILE A 6 10.03 3.89 6.17
C ILE A 6 8.95 2.91 6.67
N VAL A 7 9.35 1.83 7.36
CA VAL A 7 8.40 0.85 7.92
C VAL A 7 7.44 1.52 8.90
N ILE A 8 7.95 2.37 9.81
CA ILE A 8 7.11 3.11 10.76
C ILE A 8 6.14 4.03 10.02
N GLY A 9 6.62 4.79 9.04
CA GLY A 9 5.78 5.69 8.25
C GLY A 9 4.65 4.95 7.52
N VAL A 10 4.94 3.78 6.95
CA VAL A 10 3.95 2.94 6.25
C VAL A 10 2.93 2.36 7.22
N LEU A 11 3.35 1.90 8.40
CA LEU A 11 2.44 1.40 9.43
C LEU A 11 1.48 2.50 9.91
N LEU A 12 2.00 3.70 10.15
CA LEU A 12 1.17 4.84 10.54
C LEU A 12 0.18 5.23 9.42
N HIS A 13 0.65 5.27 8.18
CA HIS A 13 -0.19 5.59 7.01
C HIS A 13 -1.30 4.56 6.80
N ALA A 14 -0.95 3.28 6.72
CA ALA A 14 -1.93 2.19 6.54
C ALA A 14 -2.88 2.11 7.75
N GLY A 15 -2.35 2.27 8.96
CA GLY A 15 -3.13 2.31 10.19
C GLY A 15 -4.15 3.44 10.21
N ASN A 16 -3.76 4.65 9.80
CA ASN A 16 -4.69 5.78 9.70
C ASN A 16 -5.83 5.49 8.71
N HIS A 17 -5.51 4.92 7.54
CA HIS A 17 -6.53 4.56 6.56
C HIS A 17 -7.53 3.53 7.10
N LEU A 18 -7.04 2.47 7.74
CA LEU A 18 -7.89 1.37 8.25
C LEU A 18 -8.66 1.74 9.52
N ALA A 19 -8.05 2.49 10.43
CA ALA A 19 -8.60 2.76 11.76
C ALA A 19 -9.33 4.10 11.85
N CYS A 20 -9.00 5.08 11.00
CA CYS A 20 -9.56 6.43 11.07
C CYS A 20 -10.34 6.79 9.81
N ASP A 21 -9.74 6.69 8.62
CA ASP A 21 -10.39 7.18 7.39
C ASP A 21 -11.57 6.30 6.98
N PHE A 22 -11.38 4.98 6.88
CA PHE A 22 -12.46 4.07 6.47
C PHE A 22 -13.62 4.07 7.47
N PRO A 23 -13.39 4.00 8.80
CA PRO A 23 -14.48 4.10 9.77
C PRO A 23 -15.18 5.46 9.75
N ARG A 24 -14.46 6.56 9.55
CA ARG A 24 -15.05 7.90 9.41
C ARG A 24 -15.91 8.03 8.16
N LEU A 25 -15.48 7.44 7.05
CA LEU A 25 -16.21 7.43 5.80
C LEU A 25 -17.49 6.59 5.89
N VAL A 26 -17.42 5.42 6.51
CA VAL A 26 -18.59 4.55 6.73
C VAL A 26 -19.56 5.14 7.76
N SER A 27 -19.08 5.94 8.71
CA SER A 27 -19.93 6.59 9.73
C SER A 27 -20.45 7.98 9.32
N SER A 28 -20.03 8.54 8.17
CA SER A 28 -20.43 9.89 7.75
C SER A 28 -21.94 10.03 7.53
N SER A 29 -22.49 11.21 7.81
CA SER A 29 -23.87 11.54 7.46
C SER A 29 -24.08 11.52 5.93
N ASP A 30 -25.32 11.35 5.47
CA ASP A 30 -25.61 11.38 4.03
C ASP A 30 -25.28 12.74 3.41
N THR A 31 -25.44 13.84 4.15
CA THR A 31 -25.09 15.19 3.70
C THR A 31 -23.58 15.38 3.53
N ASP A 32 -22.75 14.78 4.37
CA ASP A 32 -21.30 14.78 4.19
C ASP A 32 -20.84 13.80 3.11
N TYR A 33 -21.55 12.67 2.97
CA TYR A 33 -21.32 11.69 1.91
C TYR A 33 -21.62 12.26 0.51
N LEU A 34 -22.69 13.05 0.37
CA LEU A 34 -23.03 13.69 -0.90
C LEU A 34 -21.90 14.55 -1.46
N LYS A 35 -21.08 15.14 -0.58
CA LYS A 35 -19.92 15.95 -0.99
C LYS A 35 -18.76 15.12 -1.52
N ILE A 36 -18.71 13.80 -1.28
CA ILE A 36 -17.67 12.85 -1.74
C ILE A 36 -18.24 11.78 -2.68
N LYS A 37 -19.52 11.87 -3.06
CA LYS A 37 -20.18 10.81 -3.84
C LYS A 37 -19.55 10.60 -5.22
N ASP A 38 -18.97 11.64 -5.81
CA ASP A 38 -18.39 11.55 -7.15
C ASP A 38 -17.10 10.71 -7.14
N ASP A 39 -16.43 10.63 -5.98
CA ASP A 39 -15.19 9.87 -5.78
C ASP A 39 -15.47 8.42 -5.33
N PHE A 40 -16.51 8.20 -4.51
CA PHE A 40 -16.83 6.88 -3.94
C PHE A 40 -18.07 6.21 -4.54
N GLY A 41 -18.75 6.88 -5.48
CA GLY A 41 -19.98 6.43 -6.13
C GLY A 41 -21.25 6.94 -5.45
N GLY A 42 -22.39 6.77 -6.12
CA GLY A 42 -23.69 7.27 -5.63
C GLY A 42 -24.23 6.57 -4.38
N VAL A 43 -23.66 5.41 -4.00
CA VAL A 43 -24.09 4.61 -2.85
C VAL A 43 -22.98 4.55 -1.82
N LYS A 44 -23.32 4.89 -0.57
CA LYS A 44 -22.39 4.87 0.56
C LYS A 44 -21.70 3.51 0.71
N PRO A 45 -20.36 3.44 0.59
CA PRO A 45 -19.65 2.17 0.62
C PRO A 45 -19.59 1.64 2.05
N THR A 46 -19.66 0.31 2.19
CA THR A 46 -19.35 -0.37 3.43
C THR A 46 -17.84 -0.53 3.59
N TYR A 47 -17.37 -0.78 4.82
CA TYR A 47 -15.94 -0.96 5.12
C TYR A 47 -15.27 -1.99 4.19
N MET A 48 -15.94 -3.13 3.97
CA MET A 48 -15.44 -4.17 3.06
C MET A 48 -15.41 -3.75 1.59
N SER A 49 -16.32 -2.86 1.18
CA SER A 49 -16.32 -2.30 -0.16
C SER A 49 -15.15 -1.33 -0.38
N LEU A 50 -14.76 -0.58 0.66
CA LEU A 50 -13.60 0.32 0.61
C LEU A 50 -12.28 -0.46 0.53
N VAL A 51 -12.13 -1.51 1.35
CA VAL A 51 -10.96 -2.38 1.31
C VAL A 51 -10.84 -3.09 -0.05
N LYS A 52 -11.96 -3.49 -0.66
CA LYS A 52 -12.00 -4.08 -2.00
C LYS A 52 -11.93 -3.04 -3.14
N GLY A 53 -11.95 -1.76 -2.82
CA GLY A 53 -11.80 -0.69 -3.81
C GLY A 53 -10.40 -0.66 -4.42
N ILE A 54 -10.23 0.12 -5.48
CA ILE A 54 -8.94 0.30 -6.16
C ILE A 54 -7.89 0.82 -5.18
N GLU A 55 -8.25 1.74 -4.28
CA GLU A 55 -7.38 2.27 -3.23
C GLU A 55 -6.88 1.17 -2.26
N GLY A 56 -7.80 0.35 -1.76
CA GLY A 56 -7.49 -0.71 -0.81
C GLY A 56 -6.63 -1.80 -1.45
N ILE A 57 -6.98 -2.25 -2.66
CA ILE A 57 -6.22 -3.28 -3.39
C ILE A 57 -4.81 -2.78 -3.72
N THR A 58 -4.68 -1.56 -4.25
CA THR A 58 -3.37 -0.99 -4.58
C THR A 58 -2.50 -0.83 -3.33
N GLY A 59 -3.04 -0.30 -2.23
CA GLY A 59 -2.34 -0.16 -0.96
C GLY A 59 -1.87 -1.50 -0.38
N VAL A 60 -2.73 -2.53 -0.39
CA VAL A 60 -2.36 -3.88 0.08
C VAL A 60 -1.25 -4.48 -0.77
N LEU A 61 -1.35 -4.39 -2.10
CA LEU A 61 -0.31 -4.88 -3.02
C LEU A 61 1.02 -4.20 -2.77
N MET A 62 1.01 -2.88 -2.52
CA MET A 62 2.21 -2.12 -2.15
C MET A 62 2.88 -2.64 -0.89
N VAL A 63 2.12 -2.83 0.20
CA VAL A 63 2.65 -3.33 1.46
C VAL A 63 3.25 -4.73 1.30
N VAL A 64 2.58 -5.62 0.56
CA VAL A 64 3.07 -6.98 0.30
C VAL A 64 4.39 -6.96 -0.49
N PHE A 65 4.44 -6.21 -1.59
CA PHE A 65 5.66 -6.13 -2.41
C PHE A 65 6.82 -5.46 -1.67
N MET A 66 6.53 -4.46 -0.86
CA MET A 66 7.55 -3.79 -0.06
C MET A 66 8.08 -4.68 1.07
N PHE A 67 7.23 -5.50 1.68
CA PHE A 67 7.66 -6.53 2.64
C PHE A 67 8.59 -7.55 1.98
N ILE A 68 8.21 -8.07 0.81
CA ILE A 68 9.05 -9.00 0.04
C ILE A 68 10.39 -8.34 -0.32
N ALA A 69 10.38 -7.11 -0.84
CA ALA A 69 11.59 -6.37 -1.18
C ALA A 69 12.51 -6.17 0.03
N PHE A 70 11.95 -5.85 1.19
CA PHE A 70 12.70 -5.68 2.44
C PHE A 70 13.33 -6.99 2.92
N VAL A 71 12.58 -8.11 2.87
CA VAL A 71 13.10 -9.44 3.21
C VAL A 71 14.24 -9.84 2.26
N LEU A 72 14.09 -9.65 0.95
CA LEU A 72 15.14 -9.95 -0.03
C LEU A 72 16.38 -9.05 0.14
N ALA A 73 16.17 -7.77 0.49
CA ALA A 73 17.24 -6.80 0.70
C ALA A 73 17.98 -7.00 2.03
N THR A 74 17.37 -7.69 2.99
CA THR A 74 17.99 -7.98 4.29
C THR A 74 19.23 -8.85 4.10
N SER A 75 20.30 -8.49 4.81
CA SER A 75 21.64 -9.08 4.62
C SER A 75 21.69 -10.60 4.80
N TRP A 76 20.72 -11.18 5.51
CA TRP A 76 20.59 -12.61 5.76
C TRP A 76 20.25 -13.39 4.49
N PHE A 77 19.40 -12.81 3.62
CA PHE A 77 19.04 -13.40 2.32
C PHE A 77 20.11 -13.13 1.26
N ARG A 78 20.70 -11.93 1.29
CA ARG A 78 21.80 -11.53 0.39
C ARG A 78 23.08 -12.34 0.61
N ARG A 79 23.42 -12.70 1.85
CA ARG A 79 24.61 -13.49 2.19
C ARG A 79 24.41 -15.00 2.03
N ASN A 80 23.26 -15.45 1.51
CA ASN A 80 22.90 -16.87 1.37
C ASN A 80 23.11 -17.66 2.67
N THR A 81 22.92 -17.01 3.82
CA THR A 81 23.17 -17.61 5.14
C THR A 81 22.02 -18.56 5.52
N LEU A 82 20.82 -18.29 5.00
CA LEU A 82 19.68 -19.19 5.08
C LEU A 82 19.70 -20.13 3.85
N LYS A 83 20.03 -21.41 4.06
CA LYS A 83 19.79 -22.47 3.06
C LYS A 83 18.28 -22.68 2.96
N LEU A 84 17.57 -21.92 2.12
CA LEU A 84 16.14 -22.12 1.93
C LEU A 84 15.90 -23.43 1.17
N PRO A 85 14.89 -24.23 1.57
CA PRO A 85 14.44 -25.37 0.79
C PRO A 85 13.94 -24.91 -0.59
N TRP A 86 14.05 -25.79 -1.58
CA TRP A 86 13.52 -25.57 -2.92
C TRP A 86 12.02 -25.23 -2.83
N PRO A 87 11.49 -24.20 -3.52
CA PRO A 87 12.02 -23.51 -4.71
C PRO A 87 12.75 -22.17 -4.45
N CYS A 88 12.77 -21.70 -3.20
CA CYS A 88 13.27 -20.35 -2.89
C CYS A 88 14.80 -20.20 -2.94
N ASN A 89 15.54 -21.29 -3.14
CA ASN A 89 16.99 -21.27 -3.33
C ASN A 89 17.44 -20.56 -4.63
N ARG A 90 16.51 -20.29 -5.56
CA ARG A 90 16.77 -19.51 -6.80
C ARG A 90 16.56 -17.98 -6.60
N LEU A 91 15.91 -17.61 -5.50
CA LEU A 91 15.66 -16.22 -5.09
C LEU A 91 16.80 -15.67 -4.21
N THR A 92 17.82 -16.47 -3.86
CA THR A 92 18.94 -16.09 -3.00
C THR A 92 20.19 -15.67 -3.81
N GLY A 93 21.11 -14.93 -3.20
CA GLY A 93 22.37 -14.51 -3.83
C GLY A 93 22.27 -13.23 -4.69
N PHE A 94 23.07 -13.12 -5.76
CA PHE A 94 23.15 -11.91 -6.60
C PHE A 94 21.81 -11.60 -7.30
N ASN A 95 21.03 -12.61 -7.67
CA ASN A 95 19.68 -12.43 -8.23
C ASN A 95 18.68 -11.82 -7.24
N ALA A 96 18.80 -12.11 -5.94
CA ALA A 96 17.92 -11.56 -4.90
C ALA A 96 17.95 -10.02 -4.88
N PHE A 97 19.14 -9.46 -5.10
CA PHE A 97 19.37 -8.03 -5.15
C PHE A 97 18.70 -7.39 -6.37
N TRP A 98 18.78 -8.01 -7.54
CA TRP A 98 18.12 -7.53 -8.75
C TRP A 98 16.59 -7.63 -8.64
N TYR A 99 16.07 -8.73 -8.10
CA TYR A 99 14.63 -8.88 -7.89
C TYR A 99 14.08 -7.86 -6.89
N SER A 100 14.80 -7.55 -5.80
CA SER A 100 14.36 -6.51 -4.87
C SER A 100 14.37 -5.13 -5.51
N HIS A 101 15.33 -4.81 -6.39
CA HIS A 101 15.36 -3.56 -7.15
C HIS A 101 14.18 -3.45 -8.13
N HIS A 102 13.91 -4.48 -8.93
CA HIS A 102 12.76 -4.48 -9.84
C HIS A 102 11.44 -4.40 -9.08
N LEU A 103 11.34 -5.08 -7.94
CA LEU A 103 10.16 -5.00 -7.09
C LEU A 103 9.97 -3.60 -6.48
N LEU A 104 11.07 -2.91 -6.15
CA LEU A 104 11.02 -1.52 -5.69
C LEU A 104 10.53 -0.56 -6.79
N VAL A 105 10.99 -0.75 -8.03
CA VAL A 105 10.48 0.01 -9.19
C VAL A 105 8.99 -0.22 -9.37
N LEU A 106 8.53 -1.47 -9.25
CA LEU A 106 7.11 -1.80 -9.32
C LEU A 106 6.31 -1.13 -8.19
N VAL A 107 6.81 -1.17 -6.96
CA VAL A 107 6.21 -0.47 -5.80
C VAL A 107 6.10 1.02 -6.07
N TYR A 108 7.10 1.65 -6.69
CA TYR A 108 7.05 3.08 -7.02
C TYR A 108 5.98 3.41 -8.07
N ILE A 109 5.83 2.57 -9.09
CA ILE A 109 4.75 2.70 -10.09
C ILE A 109 3.39 2.58 -9.40
N LEU A 110 3.21 1.57 -8.54
CA LEU A 110 1.98 1.40 -7.77
C LEU A 110 1.73 2.62 -6.88
N LEU A 111 2.76 3.15 -6.21
CA LEU A 111 2.66 4.32 -5.34
C LEU A 111 2.16 5.55 -6.10
N VAL A 112 2.65 5.77 -7.33
CA VAL A 112 2.15 6.85 -8.20
C VAL A 112 0.66 6.62 -8.52
N ILE A 113 0.28 5.39 -8.89
CA ILE A 113 -1.12 5.06 -9.22
C ILE A 113 -2.02 5.27 -8.00
N HIS A 114 -1.68 4.70 -6.85
CA HIS A 114 -2.44 4.84 -5.61
C HIS A 114 -2.50 6.29 -5.14
N GLY A 115 -1.40 7.04 -5.25
CA GLY A 115 -1.38 8.46 -4.94
C GLY A 115 -2.27 9.28 -5.87
N ILE A 116 -2.33 8.95 -7.16
CA ILE A 116 -3.23 9.62 -8.13
C ILE A 116 -4.69 9.33 -7.80
N PHE A 117 -5.04 8.08 -7.52
CA PHE A 117 -6.41 7.70 -7.16
C PHE A 117 -6.83 8.34 -5.81
N LEU A 118 -5.96 8.30 -4.78
CA LEU A 118 -6.15 9.03 -3.52
C LEU A 118 -6.31 10.55 -3.73
N TYR A 119 -5.49 11.15 -4.61
CA TYR A 119 -5.52 12.59 -4.87
C TYR A 119 -6.71 13.02 -5.72
N LEU A 120 -7.19 12.15 -6.62
CA LEU A 120 -8.45 12.36 -7.35
C LEU A 120 -9.63 12.35 -6.37
N ALA A 121 -9.62 11.45 -5.37
CA ALA A 121 -10.56 11.50 -4.23
C ALA A 121 -10.35 12.74 -3.33
N HIS A 122 -9.22 13.43 -3.47
CA HIS A 122 -8.86 14.66 -2.77
C HIS A 122 -8.79 15.86 -3.72
N LYS A 123 -9.68 16.01 -4.70
CA LYS A 123 -10.07 17.33 -5.22
C LYS A 123 -10.82 18.15 -4.16
N TRP A 124 -10.21 18.26 -2.99
CA TRP A 124 -10.70 18.94 -1.80
C TRP A 124 -10.71 20.47 -1.96
N TYR A 125 -9.99 21.01 -2.94
CA TYR A 125 -10.09 22.43 -3.31
C TYR A 125 -11.43 22.79 -3.98
N GLN A 126 -12.23 21.83 -4.44
CA GLN A 126 -13.59 22.10 -4.94
C GLN A 126 -14.67 21.98 -3.84
N LYS A 127 -14.25 21.92 -2.57
CA LYS A 127 -15.13 21.65 -1.42
C LYS A 127 -15.34 22.83 -0.48
N SER A 128 -14.77 23.99 -0.82
CA SER A 128 -15.06 25.28 -0.19
C SER A 128 -16.10 26.03 -0.99
#